data_AF-A0A7D5H8J7-F1
#
_entry.id   AF-A0A7D5H8J7-F1
#
_cell.length_a   1.000
_cell.length_b   1.000
_cell.length_c   1.000
_cell.angle_alpha   90.00
_cell.angle_beta   90.00
_cell.angle_gamma   90.00
#
_symmetry.space_group_name_H-M   'P 1'
#
loop_
_entity.id
_entity.type
_entity.pdbx_description
1 polymer ?
#
loop_
_entity_poly.entity_id
_entity_poly.type
_entity_poly.pdbx_seq_one_letter_code
_entity_poly.pdbx_strand_id
1 'polypeptide(L)'
;MSKLEAQWVSKIEYNSGGALLSWLPVTTLCRGRFILGITSKGLWARSTESVVQTVSDETLCVFFLPVLEELPEVVRCKMVDGLKGYGLSEEFVDLFPFEQVVLAGLRSRSEYWSVLALKWALFVSRSNSLEAELDALSKSGETQKIRHSARKIAKQMKVL
;
A
#
# COMPACT_ATOMS: atom_id res chain seq x y z
N MET A 1 -21.76 4.07 -25.66
CA MET A 1 -20.63 4.11 -24.71
C MET A 1 -20.58 5.50 -24.09
N SER A 2 -21.18 5.69 -22.92
CA SER A 2 -21.05 6.94 -22.16
C SER A 2 -19.66 6.95 -21.52
N LYS A 3 -18.80 7.88 -21.95
CA LYS A 3 -17.62 8.27 -21.16
C LYS A 3 -18.15 8.74 -19.81
N LEU A 4 -17.94 7.95 -18.75
CA LEU A 4 -17.90 8.52 -17.41
C LEU A 4 -16.74 9.52 -17.46
N GLU A 5 -17.04 10.81 -17.49
CA GLU A 5 -16.03 11.82 -17.18
C GLU A 5 -15.54 11.47 -15.77
N ALA A 6 -14.34 10.90 -15.69
CA ALA A 6 -13.69 10.63 -14.42
C ALA A 6 -13.68 11.96 -13.65
N GLN A 7 -14.48 12.03 -12.58
CA GLN A 7 -14.66 13.29 -11.86
C GLN A 7 -13.44 13.52 -10.98
N TRP A 8 -12.40 14.05 -11.60
CA TRP A 8 -11.20 14.51 -10.92
C TRP A 8 -11.61 15.46 -9.79
N VAL A 9 -11.18 15.14 -8.58
CA VAL A 9 -11.44 15.92 -7.38
C VAL A 9 -10.23 16.80 -7.13
N SER A 10 -10.44 18.08 -6.84
CA SER A 10 -9.39 18.98 -6.38
C SER A 10 -9.35 18.99 -4.86
N LYS A 11 -8.18 18.74 -4.26
CA LYS A 11 -8.00 18.69 -2.80
C LYS A 11 -6.60 19.12 -2.40
N ILE A 12 -6.45 19.60 -1.17
CA ILE A 12 -5.15 20.07 -0.66
C ILE A 12 -4.14 18.91 -0.61
N GLU A 13 -2.96 19.11 -1.19
CA GLU A 13 -1.85 18.17 -1.10
C GLU A 13 -1.20 18.26 0.28
N TYR A 14 -0.97 17.12 0.90
CA TYR A 14 -0.28 17.02 2.19
C TYR A 14 1.12 17.65 2.12
N ASN A 15 1.49 18.43 3.14
CA ASN A 15 2.79 19.12 3.25
C ASN A 15 3.15 20.07 2.08
N SER A 16 2.16 20.56 1.33
CA SER A 16 2.39 21.46 0.17
C SER A 16 2.21 22.95 0.46
N GLY A 17 1.94 23.34 1.72
CA GLY A 17 1.57 24.72 2.05
C GLY A 17 0.19 25.14 1.53
N GLY A 18 -0.71 24.18 1.25
CA GLY A 18 -2.08 24.45 0.80
C GLY A 18 -2.28 24.35 -0.71
N ALA A 19 -1.30 23.85 -1.46
CA ALA A 19 -1.44 23.64 -2.90
C ALA A 19 -2.57 22.63 -3.19
N LEU A 20 -3.34 22.91 -4.24
CA LEU A 20 -4.38 22.00 -4.71
C LEU A 20 -3.80 20.96 -5.66
N LEU A 21 -4.25 19.73 -5.47
CA LEU A 21 -3.91 18.57 -6.28
C LEU A 21 -5.18 17.97 -6.85
N SER A 22 -5.18 17.80 -8.17
CA SER A 22 -6.20 17.02 -8.87
C SER A 22 -5.89 15.54 -8.72
N TRP A 23 -6.86 14.76 -8.23
CA TRP A 23 -6.75 13.32 -8.06
C TRP A 23 -8.07 12.60 -8.36
N LEU A 24 -7.99 11.31 -8.64
CA LEU A 24 -9.09 10.45 -9.00
C LEU A 24 -9.24 9.33 -7.96
N PRO A 25 -10.33 9.30 -7.17
CA PRO A 25 -10.62 8.18 -6.26
C PRO A 25 -10.85 6.90 -7.06
N VAL A 26 -9.97 5.91 -6.89
CA VAL A 26 -10.02 4.63 -7.61
C VAL A 26 -10.83 3.60 -6.83
N THR A 27 -10.58 3.48 -5.52
CA THR A 27 -11.24 2.44 -4.72
C THR A 27 -11.32 2.81 -3.24
N THR A 28 -12.13 2.06 -2.49
CA THR A 28 -12.22 2.15 -1.04
C THR A 28 -11.90 0.83 -0.37
N LEU A 29 -11.05 0.90 0.64
CA LEU A 29 -10.61 -0.23 1.46
C LEU A 29 -11.08 -0.02 2.90
N CYS A 30 -10.87 -1.03 3.75
CA CYS A 30 -11.08 -0.95 5.20
C CYS A 30 -12.53 -0.60 5.57
N ARG A 31 -13.50 -1.16 4.83
CA ARG A 31 -14.95 -0.86 4.92
C ARG A 31 -15.28 0.62 4.66
N GLY A 32 -14.59 1.24 3.71
CA GLY A 32 -14.83 2.63 3.30
C GLY A 32 -13.97 3.67 4.02
N ARG A 33 -13.18 3.28 5.03
CA ARG A 33 -12.35 4.21 5.81
C ARG A 33 -11.09 4.66 5.09
N PHE A 34 -10.68 3.95 4.04
CA PHE A 34 -9.43 4.23 3.34
C PHE A 34 -9.71 4.40 1.85
N ILE A 35 -9.67 5.64 1.37
CA ILE A 35 -9.90 5.95 -0.04
C ILE A 35 -8.55 6.04 -0.73
N LEU A 36 -8.35 5.21 -1.75
CA LEU A 36 -7.14 5.14 -2.56
C LEU A 36 -7.43 5.61 -3.98
N GLY A 37 -6.52 6.34 -4.58
CA GLY A 37 -6.69 6.91 -5.91
C GLY A 37 -5.39 7.31 -6.56
N ILE A 38 -5.49 7.93 -7.73
CA ILE A 38 -4.33 8.34 -8.54
C ILE A 38 -4.37 9.85 -8.75
N THR A 39 -3.23 10.50 -8.58
CA THR A 39 -3.07 11.94 -8.85
C THR A 39 -3.01 12.21 -10.35
N SER A 40 -3.24 13.46 -10.74
CA SER A 40 -3.06 13.92 -12.13
C SER A 40 -1.62 13.74 -12.67
N LYS A 41 -0.65 13.47 -11.78
CA LYS A 41 0.74 13.14 -12.10
C LYS A 41 0.99 11.63 -12.24
N GLY A 42 -0.04 10.79 -12.14
CA GLY A 42 0.07 9.33 -12.25
C GLY A 42 0.58 8.63 -10.97
N LEU A 43 0.70 9.35 -9.86
CA LEU A 43 1.15 8.79 -8.57
C LEU A 43 -0.05 8.29 -7.77
N TRP A 44 0.11 7.18 -7.06
CA TRP A 44 -0.89 6.71 -6.10
C TRP A 44 -0.98 7.63 -4.90
N ALA A 45 -2.19 7.81 -4.37
CA ALA A 45 -2.46 8.64 -3.23
C ALA A 45 -3.60 8.07 -2.39
N ARG A 46 -3.63 8.46 -1.13
CA ARG A 46 -4.80 8.28 -0.26
C ARG A 46 -5.44 9.63 0.04
N SER A 47 -6.71 9.61 0.44
CA SER A 47 -7.36 10.81 0.97
C SER A 47 -7.75 10.64 2.45
N THR A 48 -7.57 11.71 3.21
CA THR A 48 -8.23 11.92 4.51
C THR A 48 -9.44 12.83 4.33
N GLU A 49 -10.06 13.32 5.40
CA GLU A 49 -11.11 14.34 5.31
C GLU A 49 -10.60 15.63 4.64
N SER A 50 -9.40 16.09 4.99
CA SER A 50 -8.89 17.41 4.60
C SER A 50 -7.85 17.40 3.47
N VAL A 51 -7.07 16.32 3.31
CA VAL A 51 -5.93 16.31 2.39
C VAL A 51 -5.88 15.07 1.50
N VAL A 52 -5.08 15.17 0.44
CA VAL A 52 -4.60 14.04 -0.36
C VAL A 52 -3.11 13.88 -0.11
N GLN A 53 -2.70 12.64 0.11
CA GLN A 53 -1.32 12.29 0.41
C GLN A 53 -0.84 11.31 -0.63
N THR A 54 0.12 11.76 -1.44
CA THR A 54 0.75 10.97 -2.48
C THR A 54 1.77 10.00 -1.87
N VAL A 55 1.91 8.81 -2.45
CA VAL A 55 3.06 7.96 -2.14
C VAL A 55 4.26 8.51 -2.90
N SER A 56 5.11 9.29 -2.24
CA SER A 56 6.31 9.87 -2.85
C SER A 56 7.62 9.39 -2.23
N ASP A 57 7.60 8.81 -1.03
CA ASP A 57 8.78 8.29 -0.35
C ASP A 57 8.45 7.15 0.65
N GLU A 58 9.49 6.46 1.12
CA GLU A 58 9.37 5.36 2.08
C GLU A 58 8.78 5.81 3.44
N THR A 59 9.05 7.03 3.88
CA THR A 59 8.54 7.54 5.16
C THR A 59 7.04 7.79 5.13
N LEU A 60 6.47 8.10 3.97
CA LEU A 60 5.04 8.29 3.80
C LEU A 60 4.27 6.98 3.61
N CYS A 61 4.95 5.86 3.38
CA CYS A 61 4.31 4.54 3.25
C CYS A 61 3.62 4.10 4.55
N VAL A 62 3.99 4.66 5.72
CA VAL A 62 3.29 4.44 6.99
C VAL A 62 1.80 4.83 6.92
N PHE A 63 1.45 5.83 6.12
CA PHE A 63 0.06 6.26 5.94
C PHE A 63 -0.77 5.30 5.09
N PHE A 64 -0.10 4.35 4.42
CA PHE A 64 -0.71 3.35 3.55
C PHE A 64 -0.77 1.97 4.19
N LEU A 65 -0.31 1.81 5.44
CA LEU A 65 -0.46 0.57 6.21
C LEU A 65 -1.89 0.02 6.27
N PRO A 66 -2.97 0.85 6.29
CA PRO A 66 -4.33 0.31 6.23
C PRO A 66 -4.62 -0.60 5.03
N VAL A 67 -3.89 -0.45 3.91
CA VAL A 67 -3.99 -1.38 2.78
C VAL A 67 -3.75 -2.84 3.21
N LEU A 68 -2.87 -3.05 4.20
CA LEU A 68 -2.51 -4.37 4.71
C LEU A 68 -3.63 -5.05 5.53
N GLU A 69 -4.69 -4.32 5.89
CA GLU A 69 -5.84 -4.87 6.64
C GLU A 69 -6.68 -5.83 5.80
N GLU A 70 -6.59 -5.74 4.48
CA GLU A 70 -7.28 -6.64 3.54
C GLU A 70 -6.30 -7.64 2.90
N LEU A 71 -6.85 -8.69 2.29
CA LEU A 71 -6.05 -9.69 1.58
C LEU A 71 -5.43 -9.09 0.31
N PRO A 72 -4.19 -9.46 -0.07
CA PRO A 72 -3.50 -8.93 -1.25
C PRO A 72 -4.32 -9.01 -2.54
N GLU A 73 -4.93 -10.15 -2.79
CA GLU A 73 -5.78 -10.40 -3.95
C GLU A 73 -7.04 -9.52 -3.93
N VAL A 74 -7.66 -9.29 -2.77
CA VAL A 74 -8.84 -8.43 -2.65
C VAL A 74 -8.49 -6.98 -2.93
N VAL A 75 -7.36 -6.49 -2.41
CA VAL A 75 -6.88 -5.13 -2.68
C VAL A 75 -6.60 -4.96 -4.17
N ARG A 76 -5.86 -5.89 -4.79
CA ARG A 76 -5.54 -5.83 -6.22
C ARG A 76 -6.80 -5.84 -7.07
N CYS A 77 -7.75 -6.75 -6.81
CA CYS A 77 -9.03 -6.78 -7.53
C CYS A 77 -9.78 -5.44 -7.42
N LYS A 78 -9.90 -4.89 -6.21
CA LYS A 78 -10.56 -3.60 -5.99
C LYS A 78 -9.91 -2.43 -6.71
N MET A 79 -8.57 -2.42 -6.80
CA MET A 79 -7.84 -1.42 -7.57
C MET A 79 -8.08 -1.58 -9.07
N VAL A 80 -7.99 -2.81 -9.59
CA VAL A 80 -8.25 -3.12 -11.01
C VAL A 80 -9.68 -2.73 -11.41
N ASP A 81 -10.68 -3.11 -10.61
CA ASP A 81 -12.08 -2.78 -10.88
C ASP A 81 -12.31 -1.27 -10.87
N GLY A 82 -11.70 -0.57 -9.91
CA GLY A 82 -11.73 0.89 -9.84
C GLY A 82 -11.13 1.56 -11.09
N LEU A 83 -9.96 1.09 -11.53
CA LEU A 83 -9.29 1.61 -12.73
C LEU A 83 -10.12 1.36 -13.99
N LYS A 84 -10.65 0.14 -14.15
CA LYS A 84 -11.53 -0.24 -15.26
C LYS A 84 -12.80 0.60 -15.30
N GLY A 85 -13.35 0.97 -14.14
CA GLY A 85 -14.49 1.89 -14.02
C GLY A 85 -14.26 3.26 -14.68
N TYR A 86 -12.99 3.69 -14.77
CA TYR A 86 -12.58 4.92 -15.45
C TYR A 86 -11.94 4.69 -16.83
N GLY A 87 -11.90 3.46 -17.33
CA GLY A 87 -11.23 3.11 -18.58
C GLY A 87 -9.70 3.21 -18.53
N LEU A 88 -9.11 3.11 -17.34
CA LEU A 88 -7.65 3.11 -17.13
C LEU A 88 -7.07 1.68 -17.19
N SER A 89 -5.80 1.58 -17.58
CA SER A 89 -5.06 0.30 -17.63
C SER A 89 -4.90 -0.29 -16.22
N GLU A 90 -5.00 -1.61 -16.11
CA GLU A 90 -4.71 -2.33 -14.86
C GLU A 90 -3.23 -2.29 -14.48
N GLU A 91 -2.33 -1.99 -15.42
CA GLU A 91 -0.89 -1.82 -15.18
C GLU A 91 -0.59 -0.70 -14.18
N PHE A 92 -1.50 0.25 -13.96
CA PHE A 92 -1.35 1.24 -12.89
C PHE A 92 -1.27 0.60 -11.50
N VAL A 93 -1.82 -0.60 -11.30
CA VAL A 93 -1.66 -1.35 -10.04
C VAL A 93 -0.21 -1.69 -9.76
N ASP A 94 0.59 -1.95 -10.79
CA ASP A 94 2.00 -2.31 -10.64
C ASP A 94 2.88 -1.10 -10.25
N LEU A 95 2.37 0.11 -10.46
CA LEU A 95 2.98 1.35 -9.96
C LEU A 95 2.71 1.58 -8.47
N PHE A 96 1.81 0.81 -7.84
CA PHE A 96 1.59 0.93 -6.40
C PHE A 96 2.75 0.29 -5.63
N PRO A 97 3.36 1.00 -4.67
CA PRO A 97 4.57 0.57 -3.98
C PRO A 97 4.27 -0.43 -2.87
N PHE A 98 3.72 -1.59 -3.22
CA PHE A 98 3.32 -2.63 -2.26
C PHE A 98 4.47 -3.06 -1.35
N GLU A 99 5.66 -3.25 -1.91
CA GLU A 99 6.84 -3.66 -1.16
C GLU A 99 7.20 -2.64 -0.08
N GLN A 100 7.18 -1.34 -0.41
CA GLN A 100 7.50 -0.26 0.52
C GLN A 100 6.46 -0.17 1.65
N VAL A 101 5.17 -0.39 1.35
CA VAL A 101 4.12 -0.48 2.38
C VAL A 101 4.34 -1.68 3.30
N VAL A 102 4.73 -2.84 2.75
CA VAL A 102 5.08 -4.02 3.55
C VAL A 102 6.30 -3.73 4.44
N LEU A 103 7.36 -3.17 3.89
CA LEU A 103 8.57 -2.79 4.64
C LEU A 103 8.25 -1.81 5.77
N ALA A 104 7.41 -0.79 5.51
CA ALA A 104 6.96 0.14 6.54
C ALA A 104 6.22 -0.59 7.68
N GLY A 105 5.39 -1.60 7.35
CA GLY A 105 4.67 -2.39 8.36
C GLY A 105 5.60 -3.28 9.18
N LEU A 106 6.57 -3.94 8.52
CA LEU A 106 7.60 -4.74 9.20
C LEU A 106 8.44 -3.88 10.16
N ARG A 107 8.83 -2.67 9.75
CA ARG A 107 9.66 -1.73 10.53
C ARG A 107 8.91 -0.94 11.59
N SER A 108 7.58 -0.97 11.59
CA SER A 108 6.73 -0.11 12.44
C SER A 108 6.87 -0.33 13.95
N ARG A 109 7.50 -1.44 14.38
CA ARG A 109 7.53 -1.93 15.78
C ARG A 109 6.15 -2.15 16.41
N SER A 110 5.08 -2.11 15.61
CA SER A 110 3.72 -2.41 16.03
C SER A 110 3.42 -3.85 15.72
N GLU A 111 3.10 -4.65 16.74
CA GLU A 111 2.74 -6.06 16.53
C GLU A 111 1.59 -6.21 15.52
N TYR A 112 0.60 -5.33 15.58
CA TYR A 112 -0.53 -5.33 14.64
C TYR A 112 -0.06 -5.18 13.19
N TRP A 113 0.69 -4.12 12.89
CA TRP A 113 1.17 -3.85 11.53
C TRP A 113 2.22 -4.86 11.06
N SER A 114 3.13 -5.29 11.93
CA SER A 114 4.12 -6.32 11.59
C SER A 114 3.45 -7.64 11.24
N VAL A 115 2.41 -8.06 11.98
CA VAL A 115 1.66 -9.29 11.67
C VAL A 115 0.92 -9.18 10.34
N LEU A 116 0.33 -8.03 10.02
CA LEU A 116 -0.32 -7.82 8.72
C LEU A 116 0.71 -7.80 7.58
N ALA A 117 1.82 -7.09 7.73
CA ALA A 117 2.89 -7.03 6.74
C ALA A 117 3.51 -8.41 6.47
N LEU A 118 3.68 -9.25 7.49
CA LEU A 118 4.15 -10.63 7.32
C LEU A 118 3.20 -11.48 6.46
N LYS A 119 1.87 -11.26 6.52
CA LYS A 119 0.92 -11.95 5.64
C LYS A 119 1.10 -11.52 4.17
N TRP A 120 1.50 -10.27 3.96
CA TRP A 120 1.70 -9.68 2.63
C TRP A 120 3.07 -9.99 2.03
N ALA A 121 4.08 -10.31 2.83
CA ALA A 121 5.47 -10.45 2.39
C ALA A 121 5.69 -11.49 1.25
N LEU A 122 4.81 -12.49 1.12
CA LEU A 122 4.89 -13.49 0.03
C LEU A 122 4.24 -13.03 -1.28
N PHE A 123 3.52 -11.91 -1.27
CA PHE A 123 2.71 -11.39 -2.39
C PHE A 123 3.28 -10.11 -3.02
N VAL A 124 4.47 -9.72 -2.58
CA VAL A 124 5.22 -8.58 -3.12
C VAL A 124 6.51 -9.07 -3.77
N SER A 125 7.11 -8.20 -4.59
CA SER A 125 8.40 -8.47 -5.23
C SER A 125 9.44 -8.87 -4.20
N ARG A 126 10.21 -9.90 -4.52
CA ARG A 126 11.34 -10.30 -3.68
C ARG A 126 12.48 -9.32 -3.92
N SER A 127 12.98 -8.76 -2.84
CA SER A 127 14.11 -7.85 -2.86
C SER A 127 15.05 -8.16 -1.71
N ASN A 128 16.30 -7.73 -1.85
CA ASN A 128 17.28 -7.80 -0.78
C ASN A 128 16.81 -7.03 0.48
N SER A 129 16.07 -5.93 0.30
CA SER A 129 15.52 -5.13 1.40
C SER A 129 14.50 -5.92 2.22
N LEU A 130 13.58 -6.62 1.54
CA LEU A 130 12.57 -7.44 2.19
C LEU A 130 13.21 -8.65 2.91
N GLU A 131 14.16 -9.32 2.27
CA GLU A 131 14.87 -10.45 2.88
C GLU A 131 15.66 -10.04 4.13
N ALA A 132 16.39 -8.92 4.06
CA ALA A 132 17.14 -8.39 5.19
C ALA A 132 16.22 -8.04 6.37
N GLU A 133 15.06 -7.43 6.09
CA GLU A 133 14.09 -7.08 7.13
C GLU A 133 13.46 -8.32 7.78
N LEU A 134 13.13 -9.35 6.99
CA LEU A 134 12.61 -10.62 7.51
C LEU A 134 13.65 -11.37 8.34
N ASP A 135 14.92 -11.36 7.94
CA ASP A 135 16.01 -11.95 8.73
C ASP A 135 16.17 -11.21 10.06
N ALA A 136 16.18 -9.87 10.05
CA ALA A 136 16.24 -9.05 11.25
C ALA A 136 15.08 -9.37 12.19
N LEU A 137 13.83 -9.33 11.72
CA LEU A 137 12.65 -9.67 12.51
C LEU A 137 12.66 -11.10 13.03
N SER A 138 13.27 -12.05 12.32
CA SER A 138 13.38 -13.44 12.79
C SER A 138 14.26 -13.60 14.03
N LYS A 139 15.13 -12.61 14.29
CA LYS A 139 16.09 -12.55 15.40
C LYS A 139 15.58 -11.63 16.51
N SER A 140 15.12 -10.43 16.16
CA SER A 140 14.80 -9.35 17.11
C SER A 140 13.34 -8.91 17.12
N GLY A 141 12.44 -9.56 16.38
CA GLY A 141 11.03 -9.20 16.36
C GLY A 141 10.41 -9.19 17.77
N GLU A 142 9.53 -8.23 18.02
CA GLU A 142 8.99 -7.90 19.36
C GLU A 142 8.39 -9.12 20.08
N THR A 143 7.64 -9.96 19.34
CA THR A 143 6.99 -11.14 19.91
C THR A 143 7.52 -12.44 19.30
N GLN A 144 7.41 -13.54 20.05
CA GLN A 144 7.79 -14.88 19.56
C GLN A 144 7.02 -15.25 18.28
N LYS A 145 5.76 -14.82 18.18
CA LYS A 145 4.92 -15.02 17.00
C LYS A 145 5.51 -14.32 15.77
N ILE A 146 5.95 -13.07 15.91
CA ILE A 146 6.61 -12.31 14.84
C ILE A 146 7.91 -13.02 14.43
N ARG A 147 8.79 -13.34 15.39
CA ARG A 147 10.08 -14.00 15.10
C ARG A 147 9.89 -15.32 14.34
N HIS A 148 8.96 -16.16 14.79
CA HIS A 148 8.68 -17.43 14.12
C HIS A 148 8.08 -17.22 12.72
N SER A 149 7.14 -16.30 12.57
CA SER A 149 6.48 -16.03 11.29
C SER A 149 7.49 -15.50 10.27
N ALA A 150 8.34 -14.53 10.66
CA ALA A 150 9.40 -13.98 9.83
C ALA A 150 10.39 -15.08 9.40
N ARG A 151 10.82 -15.96 10.32
CA ARG A 151 11.69 -17.10 10.00
C ARG A 151 11.05 -18.05 8.98
N LYS A 152 9.76 -18.35 9.14
CA LYS A 152 9.03 -19.24 8.23
C LYS A 152 8.98 -18.64 6.82
N ILE A 153 8.65 -17.35 6.69
CA ILE A 153 8.56 -16.65 5.41
C ILE A 153 9.94 -16.54 4.76
N ALA A 154 10.97 -16.13 5.51
CA ALA A 154 12.34 -16.05 5.00
C ALA A 154 12.82 -17.40 4.45
N LYS A 155 12.43 -18.53 5.07
CA LYS A 155 12.72 -19.87 4.53
C LYS A 155 11.97 -20.14 3.23
N GLN A 156 10.69 -19.76 3.14
CA GLN A 156 9.87 -19.95 1.93
C GLN A 156 10.41 -19.14 0.75
N MET A 157 10.94 -17.94 0.98
CA MET A 157 11.53 -17.11 -0.07
C MET A 157 12.83 -17.68 -0.66
N LYS A 158 13.57 -18.53 0.08
CA LYS A 158 14.81 -19.16 -0.38
C LYS A 158 14.62 -20.44 -1.20
N VAL A 159 13.41 -21.03 -1.16
CA VAL A 159 13.13 -22.37 -1.74
C VAL A 159 12.46 -22.29 -3.11
N LEU A 160 12.00 -21.09 -3.51
CA LEU A 160 11.34 -20.80 -4.78
C LEU A 160 12.27 -19.96 -5.67
#